data_AF-A0A5S3YKU6-F1
#
_entry.id   AF-A0A5S3YKU6-F1
#
_cell.length_a   1.000
_cell.length_b   1.000
_cell.length_c   1.000
_cell.angle_alpha   90.00
_cell.angle_beta   90.00
_cell.angle_gamma   90.00
#
_symmetry.space_group_name_H-M   'P 1'
#
loop_
_entity.id
_entity.type
_entity.pdbx_description
1 polymer ?
#
loop_
_entity_poly.entity_id
_entity_poly.type
_entity_poly.pdbx_seq_one_letter_code
_entity_poly.pdbx_strand_id
1 'polypeptide(L)'
;VEKELEIESLKRVQAVQSAEASAQQKRLLSIIVFMLIYAVSTILVIQIIRRRNGSLRSTLKELTSTQEKLVEAEKMSSLAGLVSGMAHHLNTPIGLVITANSSLNGSLHDIQNKFEQKTLSPNHLSHFIGDALVASDIVDRSANRLNATVERFKAINTSIGSAEVKTIELSDFLNLHIREILVRIAPKVKLSLDND
;
A
#
# COMPACT_ATOMS: atom_id res chain seq x y z
N VAL A 1 82.43 52.83 -42.34
CA VAL A 1 82.04 51.69 -43.21
C VAL A 1 82.06 50.36 -42.46
N GLU A 2 83.21 49.72 -42.17
CA GLU A 2 83.23 48.38 -41.54
C GLU A 2 82.61 48.34 -40.13
N LYS A 3 83.01 49.26 -39.24
CA LYS A 3 82.40 49.41 -37.90
C LYS A 3 80.92 49.81 -37.92
N GLU A 4 80.48 50.53 -38.95
CA GLU A 4 79.07 50.92 -39.07
C GLU A 4 78.21 49.74 -39.54
N LEU A 5 78.73 48.93 -40.47
CA LEU A 5 78.12 47.66 -40.89
C LEU A 5 78.00 46.68 -39.71
N GLU A 6 79.00 46.66 -38.82
CA GLU A 6 79.01 45.81 -37.62
C GLU A 6 78.00 46.30 -36.55
N ILE A 7 77.89 47.61 -36.31
CA ILE A 7 76.88 48.16 -35.41
C ILE A 7 75.46 47.93 -35.96
N GLU A 8 75.29 48.06 -37.28
CA GLU A 8 74.01 47.80 -37.92
C GLU A 8 73.63 46.31 -37.87
N SER A 9 74.59 45.39 -38.04
CA SER A 9 74.34 43.95 -37.92
C SER A 9 73.99 43.56 -36.48
N LEU A 10 74.70 44.10 -35.48
CA LEU A 10 74.40 43.89 -34.05
C LEU A 10 73.01 44.41 -33.68
N LYS A 11 72.63 45.61 -34.14
CA LYS A 11 71.27 46.15 -33.94
C LYS A 11 70.20 45.26 -34.57
N ARG A 12 70.44 44.74 -35.78
CA ARG A 12 69.50 43.81 -36.45
C ARG A 12 69.36 42.50 -35.68
N VAL A 13 70.46 41.91 -35.20
CA VAL A 13 70.43 40.68 -34.40
C VAL A 13 69.67 40.89 -33.09
N GLN A 14 69.93 42.00 -32.39
CA GLN A 14 69.24 42.32 -31.13
C GLN A 14 67.74 42.62 -31.34
N ALA A 15 67.36 43.26 -32.45
CA ALA A 15 65.96 43.48 -32.82
C ALA A 15 65.23 42.16 -33.14
N VAL A 16 65.90 41.22 -33.81
CA VAL A 16 65.35 39.88 -34.07
C VAL A 16 65.19 39.09 -32.77
N GLN A 17 66.19 39.06 -31.88
CA GLN A 17 66.10 38.36 -30.59
C GLN A 17 64.99 38.90 -29.67
N SER A 18 64.82 40.23 -29.61
CA SER A 18 63.75 40.84 -28.81
C SER A 18 62.35 40.60 -29.41
N ALA A 19 62.23 40.59 -30.75
CA ALA A 19 61.00 40.20 -31.43
C ALA A 19 60.65 38.72 -31.16
N GLU A 20 61.63 37.81 -31.23
CA GLU A 20 61.46 36.39 -30.91
C GLU A 20 61.04 36.15 -29.45
N ALA A 21 61.69 36.83 -28.49
CA ALA A 21 61.32 36.76 -27.07
C ALA A 21 59.87 37.25 -26.84
N SER A 22 59.47 38.35 -27.48
CA SER A 22 58.09 38.87 -27.39
C SER A 22 57.06 37.91 -28.01
N ALA A 23 57.41 37.23 -29.11
CA ALA A 23 56.57 36.24 -29.77
C ALA A 23 56.42 34.97 -28.92
N GLN A 24 57.51 34.51 -28.29
CA GLN A 24 57.48 33.40 -27.34
C GLN A 24 56.66 33.73 -26.09
N GLN A 25 56.79 34.94 -25.54
CA GLN A 25 56.00 35.40 -24.40
C GLN A 25 54.49 35.42 -24.71
N LYS A 26 54.11 35.90 -25.91
CA LYS A 26 52.71 35.86 -26.38
C LYS A 26 52.17 34.43 -26.52
N ARG A 27 52.98 33.50 -27.04
CA ARG A 27 52.62 32.07 -27.11
C ARG A 27 52.40 31.48 -25.73
N LEU A 28 53.32 31.73 -24.78
CA LEU A 28 53.19 31.25 -23.40
C LEU A 28 51.91 31.77 -22.73
N LEU A 29 51.62 33.07 -22.89
CA LEU A 29 50.42 33.68 -22.34
C LEU A 29 49.14 33.08 -22.93
N SER A 30 49.12 32.79 -24.23
CA SER A 30 47.97 32.12 -24.85
C SER A 30 47.73 30.72 -24.27
N ILE A 31 48.78 29.93 -24.05
CA ILE A 31 48.69 28.57 -23.46
C ILE A 31 48.14 28.65 -22.03
N ILE A 32 48.65 29.57 -21.22
CA ILE A 32 48.18 29.78 -19.84
C ILE A 32 46.70 30.16 -19.83
N VAL A 33 46.28 31.07 -20.70
CA VAL A 33 44.86 31.47 -20.81
C VAL A 33 43.98 30.27 -21.17
N PHE A 34 44.37 29.46 -22.16
CA PHE A 34 43.62 28.24 -22.50
C PHE A 34 43.57 27.24 -21.34
N MET A 35 44.68 27.05 -20.62
CA MET A 35 44.74 26.16 -19.46
C MET A 35 43.82 26.65 -18.32
N LEU A 36 43.79 27.97 -18.05
CA LEU A 36 42.90 28.56 -17.06
C LEU A 36 41.43 28.41 -17.45
N ILE A 37 41.09 28.64 -18.72
CA ILE A 37 39.73 28.44 -19.23
C ILE A 37 39.30 26.98 -19.05
N TYR A 38 40.17 26.03 -19.38
CA TYR A 38 39.89 24.60 -19.18
C TYR A 38 39.70 24.24 -17.70
N ALA A 39 40.56 24.74 -16.81
CA ALA A 39 40.44 24.53 -15.37
C ALA A 39 39.13 25.12 -14.81
N VAL A 40 38.76 26.33 -15.21
CA VAL A 40 37.49 26.95 -14.79
C VAL A 40 36.29 26.17 -15.33
N SER A 41 36.33 25.78 -16.60
CA SER A 41 35.27 24.98 -17.24
C SER A 41 35.02 23.67 -16.50
N THR A 42 36.08 22.92 -16.20
CA THR A 42 35.98 21.65 -15.45
C THR A 42 35.43 21.85 -14.03
N ILE A 43 35.89 22.90 -13.31
CA ILE A 43 35.36 23.24 -11.98
C ILE A 43 33.86 23.55 -12.05
N LEU A 44 33.41 24.34 -13.02
CA LEU A 44 31.99 24.67 -13.21
C LEU A 44 31.16 23.41 -13.50
N VAL A 45 31.62 22.55 -14.40
CA VAL A 45 30.94 21.29 -14.75
C VAL A 45 30.83 20.39 -13.52
N ILE A 46 31.91 20.23 -12.74
CA ILE A 46 31.90 19.43 -11.50
C ILE A 46 30.90 20.02 -10.50
N GLN A 47 30.85 21.33 -10.33
CA GLN A 47 29.88 21.98 -9.44
C GLN A 47 28.43 21.74 -9.90
N ILE A 48 28.15 21.86 -11.19
CA ILE A 48 26.81 21.61 -11.76
C ILE A 48 26.39 20.16 -11.53
N ILE A 49 27.28 19.20 -11.81
CA ILE A 49 27.01 17.77 -11.59
C ILE A 49 26.76 17.50 -10.11
N ARG A 50 27.58 18.04 -9.21
CA ARG A 50 27.39 17.88 -7.76
C ARG A 50 26.06 18.46 -7.29
N ARG A 51 25.68 19.66 -7.75
CA ARG A 51 24.38 20.27 -7.42
C ARG A 51 23.21 19.43 -7.95
N ARG A 52 23.27 19.01 -9.21
CA ARG A 52 22.22 18.17 -9.83
C ARG A 52 22.09 16.83 -9.12
N ASN A 53 23.21 16.14 -8.82
CA ASN A 53 23.20 14.88 -8.08
C ASN A 53 22.66 15.06 -6.66
N GLY A 54 23.04 16.14 -5.96
CA GLY A 54 22.52 16.45 -4.63
C GLY A 54 21.01 16.68 -4.63
N SER A 55 20.52 17.49 -5.58
CA SER A 55 19.09 17.74 -5.77
C SER A 55 18.34 16.45 -6.09
N LEU A 56 18.83 15.66 -7.06
CA LEU A 56 18.21 14.40 -7.46
C LEU A 56 18.14 13.40 -6.29
N ARG A 57 19.22 13.29 -5.50
CA ARG A 57 19.25 12.43 -4.32
C ARG A 57 18.26 12.88 -3.25
N SER A 58 18.08 14.20 -3.07
CA SER A 58 17.08 14.74 -2.16
C SER A 58 15.66 14.43 -2.63
N THR A 59 15.36 14.68 -3.90
CA THR A 59 14.06 14.38 -4.50
C THR A 59 13.74 12.89 -4.44
N LEU A 60 14.71 12.02 -4.73
CA LEU A 60 14.53 10.57 -4.58
C LEU A 60 14.22 10.18 -3.14
N LYS A 61 14.96 10.72 -2.16
CA LYS A 61 14.70 10.45 -0.74
C LYS A 61 13.29 10.90 -0.32
N GLU A 62 12.88 12.08 -0.78
CA GLU A 62 11.55 12.61 -0.51
C GLU A 62 10.45 11.76 -1.16
N LEU A 63 10.67 11.34 -2.40
CA LEU A 63 9.74 10.46 -3.13
C LEU A 63 9.60 9.11 -2.44
N THR A 64 10.72 8.45 -2.08
CA THR A 64 10.70 7.18 -1.36
C THR A 64 9.97 7.32 -0.02
N SER A 65 10.28 8.35 0.77
CA SER A 65 9.61 8.57 2.05
C SER A 65 8.10 8.86 1.87
N THR A 66 7.72 9.58 0.83
CA THR A 66 6.31 9.84 0.51
C THR A 66 5.60 8.55 0.09
N GLN A 67 6.23 7.73 -0.74
CA GLN A 67 5.70 6.44 -1.16
C GLN A 67 5.51 5.50 0.03
N GLU A 68 6.46 5.42 0.96
CA GLU A 68 6.32 4.65 2.20
C GLU A 68 5.11 5.12 3.03
N LYS A 69 4.94 6.43 3.18
CA LYS A 69 3.78 7.00 3.89
C LYS A 69 2.46 6.69 3.18
N LEU A 70 2.43 6.74 1.84
CA LEU A 70 1.24 6.42 1.05
C LEU A 70 0.87 4.93 1.20
N VAL A 71 1.85 4.04 1.11
CA VAL A 71 1.66 2.60 1.35
C VAL A 71 1.11 2.36 2.75
N GLU A 72 1.65 3.03 3.76
CA GLU A 72 1.17 2.89 5.13
C GLU A 72 -0.25 3.44 5.33
N ALA A 73 -0.57 4.58 4.70
CA ALA A 73 -1.91 5.13 4.71
C ALA A 73 -2.93 4.20 4.02
N GLU A 74 -2.56 3.58 2.91
CA GLU A 74 -3.41 2.61 2.19
C GLU A 74 -3.64 1.33 3.02
N LYS A 75 -2.60 0.84 3.71
CA LYS A 75 -2.74 -0.27 4.66
C LYS A 75 -3.70 0.07 5.80
N MET A 76 -3.56 1.24 6.40
CA MET A 76 -4.45 1.69 7.48
C MET A 76 -5.90 1.85 6.98
N SER A 77 -6.09 2.42 5.79
CA SER A 77 -7.42 2.55 5.18
C SER A 77 -8.06 1.18 4.92
N SER A 78 -7.29 0.24 4.37
CA SER A 78 -7.72 -1.13 4.13
C SER A 78 -8.11 -1.83 5.44
N LEU A 79 -7.29 -1.69 6.49
CA LEU A 79 -7.58 -2.22 7.82
C LEU A 79 -8.85 -1.59 8.42
N ALA A 80 -9.03 -0.28 8.29
CA ALA A 80 -10.22 0.41 8.78
C ALA A 80 -11.50 -0.08 8.08
N GLY A 81 -11.45 -0.28 6.76
CA GLY A 81 -12.57 -0.87 6.01
C GLY A 81 -12.88 -2.31 6.46
N LEU A 82 -11.84 -3.10 6.74
CA LEU A 82 -11.96 -4.48 7.22
C LEU A 82 -12.60 -4.55 8.60
N VAL A 83 -12.12 -3.71 9.52
CA VAL A 83 -12.67 -3.61 10.88
C VAL A 83 -14.11 -3.09 10.86
N SER A 84 -14.41 -2.08 10.05
CA SER A 84 -15.77 -1.54 9.89
C SER A 84 -16.73 -2.59 9.32
N GLY A 85 -16.32 -3.29 8.26
CA GLY A 85 -17.08 -4.40 7.70
C GLY A 85 -17.32 -5.50 8.73
N MET A 86 -16.28 -5.92 9.45
CA MET A 86 -16.43 -6.94 10.49
C MET A 86 -17.38 -6.50 11.59
N ALA A 87 -17.28 -5.26 12.06
CA ALA A 87 -18.18 -4.74 13.09
C ALA A 87 -19.65 -4.86 12.66
N HIS A 88 -19.98 -4.51 11.42
CA HIS A 88 -21.35 -4.68 10.90
C HIS A 88 -21.79 -6.16 10.85
N HIS A 89 -20.90 -7.04 10.38
CA HIS A 89 -21.18 -8.48 10.29
C HIS A 89 -21.31 -9.17 11.66
N LEU A 90 -20.62 -8.66 12.69
CA LEU A 90 -20.78 -9.11 14.08
C LEU A 90 -22.06 -8.54 14.72
N ASN A 91 -22.32 -7.25 14.52
CA ASN A 91 -23.43 -6.55 15.18
C ASN A 91 -24.80 -7.13 14.81
N THR A 92 -24.99 -7.56 13.56
CA THR A 92 -26.29 -8.09 13.10
C THR A 92 -26.73 -9.36 13.85
N PRO A 93 -25.95 -10.46 13.85
CA PRO A 93 -26.31 -11.65 14.62
C PRO A 93 -26.31 -11.40 16.14
N ILE A 94 -25.46 -10.52 16.67
CA ILE A 94 -25.54 -10.11 18.09
C ILE A 94 -26.90 -9.48 18.41
N GLY A 95 -27.37 -8.56 17.56
CA GLY A 95 -28.68 -7.94 17.71
C GLY A 95 -29.81 -8.97 17.71
N LEU A 96 -29.75 -9.95 16.80
CA LEU A 96 -30.75 -11.04 16.76
C LEU A 96 -30.75 -11.89 18.03
N VAL A 97 -29.57 -12.24 18.55
CA VAL A 97 -29.45 -12.96 19.84
C VAL A 97 -30.07 -12.15 20.98
N ILE A 98 -29.77 -10.85 21.05
CA ILE A 98 -30.32 -9.96 22.09
C ILE A 98 -31.86 -9.90 21.98
N THR A 99 -32.40 -9.72 20.78
CA THR A 99 -33.85 -9.66 20.56
C THR A 99 -34.53 -10.99 20.90
N ALA A 100 -33.98 -12.12 20.44
CA ALA A 100 -34.52 -13.45 20.73
C ALA A 100 -34.51 -13.74 22.24
N ASN A 101 -33.41 -13.42 22.92
CA ASN A 101 -33.28 -13.60 24.36
C ASN A 101 -34.23 -12.69 25.14
N SER A 102 -34.39 -11.43 24.71
CA SER A 102 -35.35 -10.50 25.32
C SER A 102 -36.80 -10.99 25.17
N SER A 103 -37.16 -11.50 23.98
CA SER A 103 -38.48 -12.08 23.73
C SER A 103 -38.71 -13.30 24.60
N LEU A 104 -37.73 -14.21 24.67
CA LEU A 104 -37.81 -15.43 25.47
C LEU A 104 -37.96 -15.13 26.96
N ASN A 105 -37.22 -14.15 27.49
CA ASN A 105 -37.36 -13.70 28.88
C ASN A 105 -38.76 -13.14 29.17
N GLY A 106 -39.35 -12.40 28.23
CA GLY A 106 -40.73 -11.93 28.34
C GLY A 106 -41.73 -13.09 28.43
N SER A 107 -41.64 -14.05 27.51
CA SER A 107 -42.53 -15.22 27.50
C SER A 107 -42.32 -16.12 28.72
N LEU A 108 -41.08 -16.26 29.21
CA LEU A 108 -40.77 -16.97 30.46
C LEU A 108 -41.49 -16.33 31.67
N HIS A 109 -41.43 -15.00 31.76
CA HIS A 109 -42.06 -14.27 32.86
C HIS A 109 -43.60 -14.38 32.82
N ASP A 110 -44.21 -14.35 31.62
CA ASP A 110 -45.65 -14.57 31.46
C ASP A 110 -46.09 -15.97 31.90
N ILE A 111 -45.32 -17.01 31.51
CA ILE A 111 -45.59 -18.38 31.94
C ILE A 111 -45.41 -18.56 33.44
N GLN A 112 -44.37 -17.98 34.03
CA GLN A 112 -44.16 -17.99 35.47
C GLN A 112 -45.36 -17.38 36.20
N ASN A 113 -45.81 -16.19 35.78
CA ASN A 113 -46.95 -15.51 36.38
C ASN A 113 -48.25 -16.33 36.27
N LYS A 114 -48.55 -16.89 35.09
CA LYS A 114 -49.72 -17.76 34.88
C LYS A 114 -49.66 -19.03 35.73
N PHE A 115 -48.47 -19.58 35.93
CA PHE A 115 -48.26 -20.74 36.79
C PHE A 115 -48.53 -20.40 38.27
N GLU A 116 -47.94 -19.31 38.77
CA GLU A 116 -48.12 -18.83 40.14
C GLU A 116 -49.60 -18.49 40.44
N GLN A 117 -50.30 -17.91 39.47
CA GLN A 117 -51.73 -17.59 39.57
C GLN A 117 -52.65 -18.82 39.38
N LYS A 118 -52.10 -20.00 39.08
CA LYS A 118 -52.85 -21.23 38.76
C LYS A 118 -53.82 -21.07 37.56
N THR A 119 -53.49 -20.16 36.63
CA THR A 119 -54.27 -19.90 35.40
C THR A 119 -53.59 -20.44 34.14
N LEU A 120 -52.43 -21.09 34.30
CA LEU A 120 -51.70 -21.73 33.20
C LEU A 120 -52.53 -22.84 32.56
N SER A 121 -52.63 -22.82 31.23
CA SER A 121 -53.34 -23.84 30.45
C SER A 121 -52.39 -24.56 29.50
N PRO A 122 -52.77 -25.76 28.99
CA PRO A 122 -51.96 -26.48 27.99
C PRO A 122 -51.67 -25.64 26.73
N ASN A 123 -52.61 -24.80 26.29
CA ASN A 123 -52.39 -23.92 25.14
C ASN A 123 -51.31 -22.86 25.42
N HIS A 124 -51.32 -22.23 26.60
CA HIS A 124 -50.27 -21.27 26.98
C HIS A 124 -48.89 -21.93 26.97
N LEU A 125 -48.79 -23.13 27.54
CA LEU A 125 -47.54 -23.90 27.55
C LEU A 125 -47.09 -24.28 26.14
N SER A 126 -48.02 -24.73 25.28
CA SER A 126 -47.71 -25.08 23.90
C SER A 126 -47.21 -23.88 23.09
N HIS A 127 -47.81 -22.70 23.28
CA HIS A 127 -47.34 -21.47 22.63
C HIS A 127 -45.94 -21.09 23.11
N PHE A 128 -45.71 -21.10 24.42
CA PHE A 128 -44.40 -20.82 24.98
C PHE A 128 -43.30 -21.76 24.45
N ILE A 129 -43.58 -23.07 24.39
CA ILE A 129 -42.63 -24.04 23.85
C ILE A 129 -42.32 -23.71 22.38
N GLY A 130 -43.32 -23.35 21.58
CA GLY A 130 -43.14 -22.92 20.19
C GLY A 130 -42.23 -21.69 20.07
N ASP A 131 -42.51 -20.65 20.84
CA ASP A 131 -41.72 -19.41 20.85
C ASP A 131 -40.28 -19.67 21.33
N ALA A 132 -40.11 -20.51 22.35
CA ALA A 132 -38.81 -20.89 22.88
C ALA A 132 -37.97 -21.67 21.86
N LEU A 133 -38.58 -22.59 21.11
CA LEU A 133 -37.90 -23.33 20.03
C LEU A 133 -37.46 -22.38 18.90
N VAL A 134 -38.32 -21.44 18.50
CA VAL A 134 -37.98 -20.43 17.48
C VAL A 134 -36.84 -19.53 17.97
N ALA A 135 -36.91 -19.04 19.21
CA ALA A 135 -35.85 -18.20 19.78
C ALA A 135 -34.52 -18.96 19.87
N SER A 136 -34.54 -20.23 20.28
CA SER A 136 -33.35 -21.08 20.35
C SER A 136 -32.72 -21.26 18.96
N ASP A 137 -33.52 -21.54 17.93
CA ASP A 137 -33.03 -21.67 16.56
C ASP A 137 -32.42 -20.37 16.01
N ILE A 138 -32.99 -19.21 16.35
CA ILE A 138 -32.40 -17.90 16.01
C ILE A 138 -31.04 -17.72 16.67
N VAL A 139 -30.93 -18.07 17.96
CA VAL A 139 -29.67 -17.98 18.71
C VAL A 139 -28.61 -18.90 18.11
N ASP A 140 -28.94 -20.16 17.81
CA ASP A 140 -28.00 -21.12 17.22
C ASP A 140 -27.49 -20.67 15.85
N ARG A 141 -28.40 -20.23 14.97
CA ARG A 141 -28.01 -19.72 13.64
C ARG A 141 -27.14 -18.46 13.75
N SER A 142 -27.46 -17.58 14.70
CA SER A 142 -26.69 -16.35 14.93
C SER A 142 -25.30 -16.64 15.52
N ALA A 143 -25.20 -17.58 16.46
CA ALA A 143 -23.94 -18.02 17.05
C ALA A 143 -23.02 -18.67 16.00
N ASN A 144 -23.57 -19.53 15.14
CA ASN A 144 -22.82 -20.13 14.03
C ASN A 144 -22.30 -19.06 13.06
N ARG A 145 -23.13 -18.07 12.73
CA ARG A 145 -22.73 -16.95 11.87
C ARG A 145 -21.65 -16.07 12.51
N LEU A 146 -21.72 -15.85 13.82
CA LEU A 146 -20.68 -15.15 14.56
C LEU A 146 -19.35 -15.90 14.49
N ASN A 147 -19.36 -17.21 14.75
CA ASN A 147 -18.16 -18.03 14.68
C ASN A 147 -17.53 -18.01 13.28
N ALA A 148 -18.34 -18.15 12.22
CA ALA A 148 -17.88 -18.05 10.85
C ALA A 148 -17.26 -16.68 10.52
N THR A 149 -17.82 -15.60 11.08
CA THR A 149 -17.29 -14.24 10.90
C THR A 149 -15.92 -14.08 11.56
N VAL A 150 -15.77 -14.60 12.78
CA VAL A 150 -14.49 -14.58 13.52
C VAL A 150 -13.42 -15.40 12.79
N GLU A 151 -13.75 -16.59 12.28
CA GLU A 151 -12.81 -17.41 11.53
C GLU A 151 -12.38 -16.75 10.21
N ARG A 152 -13.31 -16.13 9.48
CA ARG A 152 -12.98 -15.33 8.29
C ARG A 152 -12.02 -14.18 8.62
N PHE A 153 -12.21 -13.50 9.75
CA PHE A 153 -11.31 -12.42 10.17
C PHE A 153 -9.91 -12.93 10.55
N LYS A 154 -9.81 -14.04 11.28
CA LYS A 154 -8.51 -14.68 11.58
C LYS A 154 -7.76 -15.05 10.30
N ALA A 155 -8.44 -15.68 9.33
CA ALA A 155 -7.83 -16.06 8.05
C ALA A 155 -7.24 -14.86 7.30
N ILE A 156 -7.97 -13.74 7.30
CA ILE A 156 -7.51 -12.48 6.69
C ILE A 156 -6.25 -11.96 7.39
N ASN A 157 -6.21 -11.90 8.72
CA ASN A 157 -5.02 -11.43 9.45
C ASN A 157 -3.78 -12.31 9.19
N THR A 158 -3.97 -13.60 8.92
CA THR A 158 -2.86 -14.51 8.58
C THR A 158 -2.36 -14.29 7.15
N SER A 159 -3.26 -13.92 6.22
CA SER A 159 -2.93 -13.59 4.83
C SER A 159 -2.25 -12.22 4.65
N ILE A 160 -2.54 -11.24 5.52
CA ILE A 160 -1.92 -9.91 5.47
C ILE A 160 -0.42 -9.96 5.85
N GLY A 161 0.01 -10.97 6.62
CA GLY A 161 1.41 -11.16 7.03
C GLY A 161 2.22 -12.11 6.13
N SER A 162 1.56 -12.96 5.34
CA SER A 162 2.21 -13.92 4.46
C SER A 162 1.63 -13.81 3.05
N ALA A 163 2.21 -12.94 2.23
CA ALA A 163 2.05 -13.00 0.78
C ALA A 163 2.82 -14.20 0.22
N GLU A 164 2.55 -15.39 0.74
CA GLU A 164 3.11 -16.62 0.21
C GLU A 164 2.25 -17.02 -0.99
N VAL A 165 2.83 -16.98 -2.18
CA VAL A 165 2.18 -17.46 -3.40
C VAL A 165 1.93 -18.95 -3.22
N LYS A 166 0.69 -19.31 -2.89
CA LYS A 166 0.28 -20.71 -2.77
C LYS A 166 -0.14 -21.24 -4.13
N THR A 167 0.42 -22.39 -4.50
CA THR A 167 -0.10 -23.16 -5.63
C THR A 167 -1.42 -23.78 -5.17
N ILE A 168 -2.50 -23.43 -5.85
CA ILE A 168 -3.84 -23.98 -5.61
C ILE A 168 -4.22 -24.86 -6.79
N GLU A 169 -4.81 -26.01 -6.49
CA GLU A 169 -5.45 -26.85 -7.49
C GLU A 169 -6.75 -26.16 -7.91
N LEU A 170 -6.84 -25.81 -9.19
CA LEU A 170 -7.91 -24.95 -9.69
C LEU A 170 -9.28 -25.63 -9.57
N SER A 171 -9.33 -26.96 -9.72
CA SER A 171 -10.56 -27.74 -9.66
C SER A 171 -11.15 -27.72 -8.24
N ASP A 172 -10.33 -27.92 -7.22
CA ASP A 172 -10.69 -27.87 -5.80
C ASP A 172 -11.16 -26.47 -5.40
N PHE A 173 -10.45 -25.44 -5.86
CA PHE A 173 -10.82 -24.05 -5.59
C PHE A 173 -12.20 -23.72 -6.16
N LEU A 174 -12.44 -24.11 -7.41
CA LEU A 174 -13.73 -23.92 -8.07
C LEU A 174 -14.82 -24.72 -7.36
N ASN A 175 -14.62 -26.01 -7.08
CA ASN A 175 -15.63 -26.82 -6.39
C ASN A 175 -16.03 -26.26 -5.02
N LEU A 176 -15.07 -25.71 -4.27
CA LEU A 176 -15.32 -25.15 -2.95
C LEU A 176 -16.07 -23.80 -2.99
N HIS A 177 -15.78 -22.95 -3.97
CA HIS A 177 -16.27 -21.56 -3.98
C HIS A 177 -17.30 -21.24 -5.06
N ILE A 178 -17.53 -22.11 -6.06
CA ILE A 178 -18.42 -21.81 -7.19
C ILE A 178 -19.85 -21.53 -6.75
N ARG A 179 -20.33 -22.21 -5.69
CA ARG A 179 -21.66 -21.95 -5.12
C ARG A 179 -21.76 -20.55 -4.49
N GLU A 180 -20.74 -20.13 -3.73
CA GLU A 180 -20.72 -18.78 -3.14
C GLU A 180 -20.60 -17.70 -4.22
N ILE A 181 -19.79 -17.94 -5.26
CA ILE A 181 -19.59 -17.03 -6.39
C ILE A 181 -20.88 -16.90 -7.21
N LEU A 182 -21.55 -18.00 -7.53
CA LEU A 182 -22.79 -18.01 -8.32
C LEU A 182 -23.94 -17.26 -7.62
N VAL A 183 -24.05 -17.40 -6.30
CA VAL A 183 -25.06 -16.68 -5.51
C VAL A 183 -24.83 -15.16 -5.57
N ARG A 184 -23.58 -14.72 -5.68
CA ARG A 184 -23.21 -13.30 -5.66
C ARG A 184 -23.24 -12.63 -7.04
N ILE A 185 -22.93 -13.37 -8.11
CA ILE A 185 -22.75 -12.79 -9.46
C ILE A 185 -24.04 -12.73 -10.27
N ALA A 186 -24.93 -13.73 -10.17
CA ALA A 186 -26.34 -13.61 -10.60
C ALA A 186 -27.10 -14.93 -10.42
N PRO A 187 -28.34 -14.92 -9.89
CA PRO A 187 -29.18 -16.11 -9.73
C PRO A 187 -29.64 -16.77 -11.05
N LYS A 188 -29.25 -16.25 -12.23
CA LYS A 188 -29.68 -16.73 -13.55
C LYS A 188 -28.53 -17.07 -14.52
N VAL A 189 -27.32 -17.31 -14.03
CA VAL A 189 -26.18 -17.65 -14.89
C VAL A 189 -25.93 -19.15 -14.88
N LYS A 190 -25.87 -19.75 -16.06
CA LYS A 190 -25.43 -21.13 -16.27
C LYS A 190 -23.92 -21.09 -16.57
N LEU A 191 -23.09 -21.58 -15.65
CA LEU A 191 -21.67 -21.80 -15.93
C LEU A 191 -21.49 -23.20 -16.54
N SER A 192 -20.78 -23.28 -17.66
CA SER A 192 -20.25 -24.52 -18.22
C SER A 192 -18.73 -24.47 -18.06
N LEU A 193 -18.17 -25.48 -17.40
CA LEU A 193 -16.74 -25.74 -17.38
C LEU A 193 -16.52 -26.85 -18.41
N ASP A 194 -15.92 -26.53 -19.56
CA ASP A 194 -15.43 -27.57 -20.47
C ASP A 194 -14.23 -28.23 -19.81
N ASN A 195 -14.39 -29.51 -19.47
CA ASN A 195 -13.28 -30.39 -19.12
C ASN A 195 -12.87 -31.10 -20.41
N ASP A 196 -11.70 -30.76 -20.95
CA ASP A 196 -10.93 -31.67 -21.79
C ASP A 196 -10.34 -32.81 -20.92
#